data_AF-A0A2M7PWV6-F1
#
_entry.id   AF-A0A2M7PWV6-F1
#
_cell.length_a   1.000
_cell.length_b   1.000
_cell.length_c   1.000
_cell.angle_alpha   90.00
_cell.angle_beta   90.00
_cell.angle_gamma   90.00
#
_symmetry.space_group_name_H-M   'P 1'
#
loop_
_entity.id
_entity.type
_entity.pdbx_description
1 polymer ?
#
loop_
_entity_poly.entity_id
_entity_poly.type
_entity_poly.pdbx_seq_one_letter_code
_entity_poly.pdbx_strand_id
1 'polypeptide(L)'
;MPSMMRKVLPRRCIKNWGFQKKILFYNENATRERITEVLGYQLANDKIIKEEDRVFIFYAGHGMTRELVMGGELGYIIPVDAEQGKFQNKAISMSLFDDFSRLIPAKHVYFVMDSCYSGLALTRSGMSVGQSSHYLTQVTQRRARQILTAGGADQQVADNGPGGHSIFTWTLLQGLEGLADTDNNGYVTASELGTYVAPVVSSYADQTPAFGNLMGSRGGDFVFKIDADAVAQINKQMVDETASIEAELEALRNNTQAIVKRRLELQVALEQARSASEAPVTEVAKATPFKKTSEDRIKQASELNASALKYFKMKKFKKAKAAWKEAVRLNPYNPTIVNNYAFVLDQLDENKEALKWYLKFHRF
;
A
#
# COMPACT_ATOMS: atom_id res chain seq x y z
N MET A 1 -3.19 -20.48 7.37
CA MET A 1 -4.10 -19.79 6.43
C MET A 1 -5.46 -19.47 7.05
N PRO A 2 -5.82 -18.19 7.18
CA PRO A 2 -7.14 -17.75 7.64
C PRO A 2 -8.29 -18.24 6.72
N SER A 3 -9.49 -18.39 7.27
CA SER A 3 -10.63 -19.05 6.60
C SER A 3 -11.20 -18.28 5.40
N MET A 4 -10.97 -16.96 5.31
CA MET A 4 -11.51 -16.08 4.26
C MET A 4 -10.80 -16.29 2.91
N MET A 5 -9.47 -16.42 2.93
CA MET A 5 -8.62 -16.65 1.75
C MET A 5 -9.00 -17.91 0.98
N ARG A 6 -9.41 -18.97 1.70
CA ARG A 6 -9.84 -20.27 1.15
C ARG A 6 -11.09 -20.19 0.27
N LYS A 7 -11.84 -19.08 0.33
CA LYS A 7 -13.10 -18.91 -0.42
C LYS A 7 -13.01 -17.87 -1.53
N VAL A 8 -12.23 -16.81 -1.36
CA VAL A 8 -12.22 -15.67 -2.29
C VAL A 8 -11.58 -16.02 -3.63
N LEU A 9 -10.31 -16.46 -3.62
CA LEU A 9 -9.54 -16.71 -4.84
C LEU A 9 -10.15 -17.83 -5.71
N PRO A 10 -10.57 -19.00 -5.17
CA PRO A 10 -11.20 -20.05 -5.98
C PRO A 10 -12.56 -19.67 -6.56
N ARG A 11 -13.33 -18.79 -5.87
CA ARG A 11 -14.60 -18.28 -6.40
C ARG A 11 -14.35 -17.32 -7.56
N ARG A 12 -13.38 -16.42 -7.42
CA ARG A 12 -13.01 -15.43 -8.45
C ARG A 12 -12.42 -16.09 -9.70
N CYS A 13 -11.60 -17.13 -9.57
CA CYS A 13 -11.07 -17.86 -10.73
C CYS A 13 -12.18 -18.32 -11.69
N ILE A 14 -13.28 -18.87 -11.16
CA ILE A 14 -14.38 -19.34 -12.00
C ILE A 14 -15.27 -18.18 -12.44
N LYS A 15 -15.74 -17.36 -11.49
CA LYS A 15 -16.80 -16.37 -11.76
C LYS A 15 -16.30 -15.15 -12.54
N ASN A 16 -15.08 -14.69 -12.26
CA ASN A 16 -14.58 -13.41 -12.76
C ASN A 16 -13.51 -13.60 -13.82
N TRP A 17 -12.61 -14.58 -13.65
CA TRP A 17 -11.48 -14.75 -14.56
C TRP A 17 -11.67 -15.84 -15.61
N GLY A 18 -12.80 -16.56 -15.61
CA GLY A 18 -13.16 -17.50 -16.68
C GLY A 18 -12.35 -18.79 -16.71
N PHE A 19 -11.79 -19.23 -15.58
CA PHE A 19 -11.19 -20.56 -15.47
C PHE A 19 -12.27 -21.64 -15.35
N GLN A 20 -12.15 -22.71 -16.13
CA GLN A 20 -13.15 -23.77 -16.20
C GLN A 20 -12.94 -24.89 -15.16
N LYS A 21 -11.68 -25.12 -14.78
CA LYS A 21 -11.27 -26.19 -13.85
C LYS A 21 -10.49 -25.59 -12.70
N LYS A 22 -10.65 -26.17 -11.51
CA LYS A 22 -9.87 -25.81 -10.31
C LYS A 22 -9.41 -27.07 -9.59
N ILE A 23 -8.17 -27.07 -9.15
CA ILE A 23 -7.60 -28.06 -8.24
C ILE A 23 -7.22 -27.30 -6.97
N LEU A 24 -7.69 -27.76 -5.81
CA LEU A 24 -7.53 -27.05 -4.55
C LEU A 24 -6.98 -27.99 -3.49
N PHE A 25 -5.88 -27.61 -2.87
CA PHE A 25 -5.32 -28.27 -1.70
C PHE A 25 -5.28 -27.30 -0.54
N TYR A 26 -5.78 -27.73 0.61
CA TYR A 26 -5.77 -26.97 1.85
C TYR A 26 -5.23 -27.81 2.99
N ASN A 27 -4.44 -27.19 3.87
CA ASN A 27 -3.95 -27.77 5.12
C ASN A 27 -3.32 -29.15 4.91
N GLU A 28 -3.80 -30.19 5.59
CA GLU A 28 -3.36 -31.59 5.51
C GLU A 28 -3.34 -32.17 4.09
N ASN A 29 -4.07 -31.56 3.15
CA ASN A 29 -4.10 -31.99 1.75
C ASN A 29 -2.97 -31.40 0.90
N ALA A 30 -2.25 -30.38 1.39
CA ALA A 30 -1.15 -29.72 0.67
C ALA A 30 0.19 -30.42 0.94
N THR A 31 0.25 -31.73 0.67
CA THR A 31 1.47 -32.54 0.82
C THR A 31 2.38 -32.39 -0.40
N ARG A 32 3.68 -32.70 -0.22
CA ARG A 32 4.66 -32.69 -1.32
C ARG A 32 4.15 -33.52 -2.50
N GLU A 33 3.77 -34.76 -2.21
CA GLU A 33 3.36 -35.74 -3.22
C GLU A 33 2.25 -35.17 -4.10
N ARG A 34 1.17 -34.66 -3.49
CA ARG A 34 0.02 -34.12 -4.22
C ARG A 34 0.36 -32.87 -5.01
N ILE A 35 1.19 -31.97 -4.46
CA ILE A 35 1.66 -30.78 -5.18
C ILE A 35 2.45 -31.22 -6.41
N THR A 36 3.42 -32.13 -6.25
CA THR A 36 4.26 -32.61 -7.34
C THR A 36 3.50 -33.45 -8.37
N GLU A 37 2.48 -34.20 -7.93
CA GLU A 37 1.61 -34.98 -8.82
C GLU A 37 0.79 -34.04 -9.71
N VAL A 38 0.20 -32.98 -9.14
CA VAL A 38 -0.55 -32.02 -9.95
C VAL A 38 0.35 -31.30 -10.93
N LEU A 39 1.45 -30.72 -10.45
CA LEU A 39 2.33 -29.89 -11.28
C LEU A 39 3.10 -30.72 -12.33
N GLY A 40 3.58 -31.90 -11.96
CA GLY A 40 4.44 -32.74 -12.79
C GLY A 40 3.70 -33.77 -13.65
N TYR A 41 2.47 -34.15 -13.28
CA TYR A 41 1.72 -35.19 -14.00
C TYR A 41 0.37 -34.70 -14.52
N GLN A 42 -0.50 -34.17 -13.65
CA GLN A 42 -1.87 -33.81 -14.07
C GLN A 42 -1.88 -32.62 -15.03
N LEU A 43 -1.12 -31.55 -14.73
CA LEU A 43 -1.02 -30.37 -15.59
C LEU A 43 -0.12 -30.58 -16.80
N ALA A 44 0.76 -31.59 -16.76
CA ALA A 44 1.59 -32.00 -17.88
C ALA A 44 0.82 -32.84 -18.93
N ASN A 45 -0.39 -33.30 -18.59
CA ASN A 45 -1.19 -34.17 -19.45
C ASN A 45 -1.86 -33.37 -20.59
N ASP A 46 -1.35 -33.55 -21.81
CA ASP A 46 -1.83 -32.91 -23.04
C ASP A 46 -3.27 -33.28 -23.44
N LYS A 47 -3.84 -34.34 -22.86
CA LYS A 47 -5.26 -34.69 -23.02
C LYS A 47 -6.16 -33.78 -22.18
N ILE A 48 -5.63 -33.24 -21.07
CA ILE A 48 -6.37 -32.40 -20.11
C ILE A 48 -6.10 -30.91 -20.36
N ILE A 49 -4.84 -30.55 -20.59
CA ILE A 49 -4.36 -29.18 -20.83
C ILE A 49 -3.88 -29.06 -22.27
N LYS A 50 -4.45 -28.11 -23.01
CA LYS A 50 -4.14 -27.86 -24.43
C LYS A 50 -3.17 -26.70 -24.59
N GLU A 51 -2.56 -26.59 -25.76
CA GLU A 51 -1.60 -25.52 -26.05
C GLU A 51 -2.25 -24.13 -25.90
N GLU A 52 -3.49 -23.93 -26.35
CA GLU A 52 -4.16 -22.64 -26.25
C GLU A 52 -4.73 -22.31 -24.85
N ASP A 53 -4.54 -23.20 -23.87
CA ASP A 53 -4.99 -22.98 -22.51
C ASP A 53 -4.09 -21.99 -21.75
N ARG A 54 -4.64 -21.51 -20.63
CA ARG A 54 -3.92 -20.77 -19.60
C ARG A 54 -4.03 -21.46 -18.25
N VAL A 55 -2.90 -21.57 -17.56
CA VAL A 55 -2.80 -22.23 -16.25
C VAL A 55 -2.31 -21.21 -15.23
N PHE A 56 -3.13 -21.01 -14.20
CA PHE A 56 -2.82 -20.14 -13.08
C PHE A 56 -2.59 -21.00 -11.83
N ILE A 57 -1.42 -20.87 -11.22
CA ILE A 57 -1.03 -21.57 -10.01
C ILE A 57 -0.86 -20.54 -8.91
N PHE A 58 -1.60 -20.73 -7.81
CA PHE A 58 -1.44 -19.92 -6.61
C PHE A 58 -1.00 -20.84 -5.46
N TYR A 59 0.15 -20.54 -4.86
CA TYR A 59 0.63 -21.17 -3.64
C TYR A 59 0.78 -20.12 -2.56
N ALA A 60 0.44 -20.49 -1.34
CA ALA A 60 0.54 -19.61 -0.19
C ALA A 60 0.78 -20.45 1.06
N GLY A 61 1.88 -20.16 1.75
CA GLY A 61 2.39 -21.03 2.80
C GLY A 61 3.82 -20.70 3.19
N HIS A 62 4.44 -21.58 3.97
CA HIS A 62 5.80 -21.36 4.43
C HIS A 62 6.79 -21.56 3.29
N GLY A 63 7.70 -20.60 3.16
CA GLY A 63 8.91 -20.71 2.34
C GLY A 63 10.15 -20.73 3.24
N MET A 64 11.26 -21.17 2.68
CA MET A 64 12.57 -20.97 3.29
C MET A 64 13.63 -20.75 2.23
N THR A 65 14.73 -20.15 2.67
CA THR A 65 15.93 -19.94 1.89
C THR A 65 17.07 -20.72 2.51
N ARG A 66 17.93 -21.25 1.64
CA ARG A 66 19.20 -21.83 2.06
C ARG A 66 20.33 -21.22 1.27
N GLU A 67 21.29 -20.65 1.97
CA GLU A 67 22.55 -20.22 1.37
C GLU A 67 23.37 -21.43 0.87
N LEU A 68 23.96 -21.27 -0.30
CA LEU A 68 24.84 -22.25 -0.90
C LEU A 68 26.29 -21.99 -0.48
N VAL A 69 27.06 -23.07 -0.30
CA VAL A 69 28.48 -23.01 0.10
C VAL A 69 29.32 -22.20 -0.90
N MET A 70 28.94 -22.20 -2.17
CA MET A 70 29.63 -21.49 -3.26
C MET A 70 29.05 -20.09 -3.53
N GLY A 71 28.20 -19.58 -2.63
CA GLY A 71 27.46 -18.33 -2.81
C GLY A 71 26.15 -18.52 -3.58
N GLY A 72 25.23 -17.58 -3.38
CA GLY A 72 23.85 -17.68 -3.84
C GLY A 72 22.95 -18.42 -2.86
N GLU A 73 21.68 -18.48 -3.18
CA GLU A 73 20.63 -19.01 -2.33
C GLU A 73 19.75 -19.99 -3.11
N LEU A 74 19.06 -20.89 -2.40
CA LEU A 74 18.00 -21.72 -2.94
C LEU A 74 16.73 -21.53 -2.12
N GLY A 75 15.65 -21.19 -2.80
CA GLY A 75 14.32 -21.07 -2.24
C GLY A 75 13.59 -22.40 -2.30
N TYR A 76 12.80 -22.64 -1.27
CA TYR A 76 11.94 -23.80 -1.17
C TYR A 76 10.57 -23.39 -0.65
N ILE A 77 9.52 -24.02 -1.17
CA ILE A 77 8.24 -24.06 -0.48
C ILE A 77 8.18 -25.27 0.44
N ILE A 78 7.44 -25.14 1.53
CA ILE A 78 7.33 -26.14 2.59
C ILE A 78 5.90 -26.71 2.60
N PRO A 79 5.71 -27.92 2.04
CA PRO A 79 4.45 -28.64 2.17
C PRO A 79 4.13 -29.02 3.61
N VAL A 80 2.87 -29.37 3.88
CA VAL A 80 2.41 -29.69 5.24
C VAL A 80 3.09 -30.94 5.83
N ASP A 81 3.55 -31.87 4.99
CA ASP A 81 4.23 -33.11 5.39
C ASP A 81 5.76 -32.96 5.47
N ALA A 82 6.28 -31.73 5.41
CA ALA A 82 7.71 -31.48 5.59
C ALA A 82 8.07 -31.38 7.08
N GLU A 83 8.96 -32.27 7.53
CA GLU A 83 9.51 -32.27 8.89
C GLU A 83 10.38 -31.02 9.15
N GLN A 84 10.19 -30.39 10.31
CA GLN A 84 11.10 -29.36 10.81
C GLN A 84 12.52 -29.93 10.95
N GLY A 85 13.49 -29.34 10.25
CA GLY A 85 14.90 -29.72 10.30
C GLY A 85 15.36 -30.73 9.25
N LYS A 86 14.44 -31.43 8.55
CA LYS A 86 14.77 -32.35 7.43
C LYS A 86 14.14 -31.92 6.11
N PHE A 87 14.17 -30.62 5.86
CA PHE A 87 13.47 -29.97 4.76
C PHE A 87 13.88 -30.51 3.38
N GLN A 88 15.13 -30.96 3.19
CA GLN A 88 15.63 -31.53 1.93
C GLN A 88 14.74 -32.66 1.35
N ASN A 89 14.12 -33.47 2.20
CA ASN A 89 13.37 -34.64 1.74
C ASN A 89 12.00 -34.26 1.17
N LYS A 90 11.34 -33.26 1.77
CA LYS A 90 9.93 -32.95 1.53
C LYS A 90 9.67 -31.55 1.01
N ALA A 91 10.58 -30.60 1.21
CA ALA A 91 10.51 -29.26 0.63
C ALA A 91 10.71 -29.29 -0.89
N ILE A 92 9.96 -28.46 -1.60
CA ILE A 92 9.98 -28.39 -3.06
C ILE A 92 10.82 -27.18 -3.44
N SER A 93 11.94 -27.40 -4.13
CA SER A 93 12.81 -26.30 -4.57
C SER A 93 12.12 -25.44 -5.62
N MET A 94 12.38 -24.14 -5.59
CA MET A 94 11.87 -23.22 -6.61
C MET A 94 12.37 -23.59 -8.01
N SER A 95 13.57 -24.16 -8.14
CA SER A 95 14.08 -24.68 -9.42
C SER A 95 13.17 -25.75 -10.02
N LEU A 96 12.53 -26.59 -9.20
CA LEU A 96 11.60 -27.60 -9.68
C LEU A 96 10.31 -26.99 -10.25
N PHE A 97 9.96 -25.75 -9.89
CA PHE A 97 8.86 -25.03 -10.53
C PHE A 97 9.19 -24.62 -11.97
N ASP A 98 10.46 -24.35 -12.29
CA ASP A 98 10.88 -24.14 -13.69
C ASP A 98 10.69 -25.42 -14.49
N ASP A 99 11.10 -26.57 -13.94
CA ASP A 99 10.86 -27.89 -14.53
C ASP A 99 9.36 -28.15 -14.76
N PHE A 100 8.54 -27.97 -13.73
CA PHE A 100 7.09 -28.15 -13.83
C PHE A 100 6.47 -27.21 -14.86
N SER A 101 6.89 -25.94 -14.89
CA SER A 101 6.45 -25.01 -15.92
C SER A 101 6.68 -25.63 -17.30
N ARG A 102 7.91 -26.05 -17.61
CA ARG A 102 8.27 -26.61 -18.92
C ARG A 102 7.44 -27.83 -19.34
N LEU A 103 6.97 -28.63 -18.40
CA LEU A 103 6.12 -29.80 -18.66
C LEU A 103 4.67 -29.44 -19.03
N ILE A 104 4.17 -28.29 -18.57
CA ILE A 104 2.78 -27.87 -18.81
C ILE A 104 2.61 -27.42 -20.27
N PRO A 105 1.72 -28.05 -21.08
CA PRO A 105 1.55 -27.72 -22.50
C PRO A 105 0.99 -26.32 -22.77
N ALA A 106 0.28 -25.74 -21.81
CA ALA A 106 -0.40 -24.44 -21.93
C ALA A 106 0.53 -23.32 -22.41
N LYS A 107 0.01 -22.47 -23.29
CA LYS A 107 0.70 -21.30 -23.84
C LYS A 107 0.98 -20.26 -22.77
N HIS A 108 0.09 -20.09 -21.80
CA HIS A 108 0.28 -19.17 -20.69
C HIS A 108 0.28 -19.91 -19.36
N VAL A 109 1.38 -19.81 -18.62
CA VAL A 109 1.52 -20.38 -17.28
C VAL A 109 1.98 -19.28 -16.34
N TYR A 110 1.21 -19.03 -15.29
CA TYR A 110 1.51 -18.00 -14.30
C TYR A 110 1.50 -18.56 -12.89
N PHE A 111 2.63 -18.45 -12.20
CA PHE A 111 2.81 -18.84 -10.82
C PHE A 111 2.73 -17.61 -9.93
N VAL A 112 1.91 -17.66 -8.88
CA VAL A 112 1.86 -16.67 -7.82
C VAL A 112 2.17 -17.36 -6.50
N MET A 113 3.25 -16.93 -5.86
CA MET A 113 3.82 -17.58 -4.69
C MET A 113 3.81 -16.62 -3.50
N ASP A 114 2.81 -16.76 -2.64
CA ASP A 114 2.73 -16.09 -1.35
C ASP A 114 3.56 -16.84 -0.29
N SER A 115 4.87 -16.88 -0.55
CA SER A 115 5.89 -17.51 0.29
C SER A 115 7.24 -16.85 -0.03
N CYS A 116 8.23 -17.02 0.85
CA CYS A 116 9.58 -16.52 0.62
C CYS A 116 10.13 -17.04 -0.71
N TYR A 117 10.88 -16.18 -1.39
CA TYR A 117 11.52 -16.45 -2.67
C TYR A 117 13.01 -16.15 -2.58
N SER A 118 13.80 -17.17 -2.90
CA SER A 118 15.24 -17.04 -3.12
C SER A 118 15.69 -18.00 -4.23
N GLY A 119 16.74 -17.65 -4.93
CA GLY A 119 17.51 -18.63 -5.71
C GLY A 119 17.03 -19.04 -7.09
N LEU A 120 16.01 -18.41 -7.69
CA LEU A 120 15.67 -18.66 -9.09
C LEU A 120 16.26 -17.57 -9.98
N ALA A 121 17.03 -17.96 -11.00
CA ALA A 121 17.57 -17.01 -11.98
C ALA A 121 16.44 -16.54 -12.90
N LEU A 122 15.71 -15.50 -12.48
CA LEU A 122 14.68 -14.88 -13.31
C LEU A 122 15.32 -14.02 -14.39
N THR A 123 14.84 -14.19 -15.61
CA THR A 123 15.08 -13.17 -16.63
C THR A 123 14.15 -12.00 -16.31
N ARG A 124 14.73 -10.82 -16.07
CA ARG A 124 13.95 -9.59 -15.89
C ARG A 124 13.19 -9.31 -17.17
N SER A 125 11.89 -9.47 -17.14
CA SER A 125 10.99 -9.00 -18.21
C SER A 125 11.07 -7.47 -18.24
N GLY A 126 11.21 -6.87 -19.43
CA GLY A 126 11.00 -5.43 -19.56
C GLY A 126 9.57 -5.11 -19.12
N MET A 127 9.42 -4.41 -18.00
CA MET A 127 8.13 -3.98 -17.47
C MET A 127 7.59 -2.88 -18.37
N SER A 128 6.75 -3.25 -19.33
CA SER A 128 6.15 -2.30 -20.26
C SER A 128 4.84 -1.78 -19.66
N VAL A 129 4.85 -0.55 -19.13
CA VAL A 129 3.67 0.11 -18.55
C VAL A 129 2.96 0.92 -19.63
N GLY A 130 1.64 0.74 -19.78
CA GLY A 130 0.81 1.47 -20.72
C GLY A 130 0.76 0.86 -22.12
N GLN A 131 -0.30 0.11 -22.44
CA GLN A 131 -0.31 -0.76 -23.63
C GLN A 131 -1.51 -0.52 -24.55
N SER A 132 -1.22 -0.24 -25.82
CA SER A 132 -2.25 -0.19 -26.87
C SER A 132 -2.93 -1.55 -27.06
N SER A 133 -4.15 -1.59 -27.59
CA SER A 133 -4.85 -2.86 -27.94
C SER A 133 -4.03 -3.80 -28.84
N HIS A 134 -3.12 -3.22 -29.64
CA HIS A 134 -2.17 -3.95 -30.48
C HIS A 134 -1.12 -4.72 -29.66
N TYR A 135 -0.71 -4.21 -28.50
CA TYR A 135 0.20 -4.92 -27.60
C TYR A 135 -0.47 -6.16 -26.99
N LEU A 136 -1.69 -6.03 -26.46
CA LEU A 136 -2.43 -7.17 -25.89
C LEU A 136 -2.57 -8.31 -26.91
N THR A 137 -2.85 -7.96 -28.17
CA THR A 137 -2.93 -8.95 -29.25
C THR A 137 -1.59 -9.67 -29.47
N GLN A 138 -0.47 -8.96 -29.42
CA GLN A 138 0.85 -9.57 -29.59
C GLN A 138 1.27 -10.45 -28.43
N VAL A 139 1.09 -9.99 -27.18
CA VAL A 139 1.55 -10.74 -26.00
C VAL A 139 0.69 -11.97 -25.73
N THR A 140 -0.59 -11.95 -26.12
CA THR A 140 -1.48 -13.11 -25.97
C THR A 140 -1.21 -14.22 -27.00
N GLN A 141 -0.59 -13.89 -28.15
CA GLN A 141 -0.17 -14.86 -29.16
C GLN A 141 1.16 -15.55 -28.83
N ARG A 142 1.98 -14.95 -27.96
CA ARG A 142 3.29 -15.50 -27.56
C ARG A 142 3.16 -16.34 -26.29
N ARG A 143 4.08 -17.31 -26.15
CA ARG A 143 4.17 -18.15 -24.95
C ARG A 143 4.61 -17.31 -23.75
N ALA A 144 3.92 -17.46 -22.63
CA ALA A 144 4.19 -16.76 -21.38
C ALA A 144 4.40 -17.78 -20.27
N ARG A 145 5.55 -17.68 -19.59
CA ARG A 145 5.85 -18.45 -18.39
C ARG A 145 6.38 -17.49 -17.35
N GLN A 146 5.52 -17.09 -16.42
CA GLN A 146 5.76 -15.97 -15.52
C GLN A 146 5.60 -16.41 -14.07
N ILE A 147 6.27 -15.70 -13.17
CA ILE A 147 6.15 -15.91 -11.73
C ILE A 147 6.13 -14.57 -10.99
N LEU A 148 5.30 -14.48 -9.96
CA LEU A 148 5.27 -13.39 -9.00
C LEU A 148 5.36 -13.98 -7.59
N THR A 149 6.24 -13.43 -6.74
CA THR A 149 6.50 -13.96 -5.40
C THR A 149 6.39 -12.87 -4.35
N ALA A 150 6.11 -13.24 -3.08
CA ALA A 150 5.81 -12.28 -2.01
C ALA A 150 7.00 -11.61 -1.33
N GLY A 151 8.22 -12.15 -1.40
CA GLY A 151 9.37 -11.51 -0.73
C GLY A 151 10.69 -12.24 -0.96
N GLY A 152 11.81 -11.52 -0.74
CA GLY A 152 13.17 -12.04 -0.84
C GLY A 152 13.60 -12.97 0.32
N ALA A 153 14.88 -13.34 0.29
CA ALA A 153 15.54 -14.41 1.03
C ALA A 153 15.12 -14.65 2.50
N ASP A 154 14.82 -13.63 3.29
CA ASP A 154 14.73 -13.77 4.75
C ASP A 154 13.41 -13.26 5.36
N GLN A 155 12.38 -13.03 4.53
CA GLN A 155 11.18 -12.30 4.96
C GLN A 155 9.99 -13.25 5.15
N GLN A 156 9.65 -13.55 6.41
CA GLN A 156 8.39 -14.24 6.71
C GLN A 156 7.20 -13.41 6.18
N VAL A 157 6.26 -14.09 5.54
CA VAL A 157 5.07 -13.44 4.99
C VAL A 157 4.26 -12.82 6.12
N ALA A 158 4.00 -11.51 6.02
CA ALA A 158 3.21 -10.79 7.00
C ALA A 158 1.72 -11.19 6.87
N ASP A 159 1.26 -12.04 7.79
CA ASP A 159 -0.12 -12.55 7.87
C ASP A 159 -1.13 -11.52 8.47
N ASN A 160 -0.69 -10.28 8.70
CA ASN A 160 -1.49 -9.22 9.35
C ASN A 160 -2.18 -8.28 8.35
N GLY A 161 -2.40 -8.71 7.10
CA GLY A 161 -3.06 -7.89 6.09
C GLY A 161 -4.58 -7.76 6.31
N PRO A 162 -5.22 -6.75 5.69
CA PRO A 162 -6.66 -6.55 5.81
C PRO A 162 -7.47 -7.77 5.34
N GLY A 163 -8.60 -8.05 6.00
CA GLY A 163 -9.48 -9.18 5.66
C GLY A 163 -8.94 -10.57 6.01
N GLY A 164 -7.85 -10.65 6.81
CA GLY A 164 -7.21 -11.93 7.15
C GLY A 164 -6.44 -12.51 5.97
N HIS A 165 -5.88 -11.66 5.12
CA HIS A 165 -4.96 -12.03 4.04
C HIS A 165 -3.53 -11.65 4.44
N SER A 166 -2.53 -12.25 3.79
CA SER A 166 -1.21 -11.64 3.80
C SER A 166 -1.26 -10.28 3.10
N ILE A 167 -0.32 -9.39 3.41
CA ILE A 167 -0.21 -8.09 2.72
C ILE A 167 -0.04 -8.32 1.20
N PHE A 168 0.81 -9.27 0.81
CA PHE A 168 0.99 -9.65 -0.59
C PHE A 168 -0.31 -10.08 -1.28
N THR A 169 -1.04 -11.04 -0.71
CA THR A 169 -2.27 -11.53 -1.34
C THR A 169 -3.36 -10.48 -1.35
N TRP A 170 -3.47 -9.69 -0.28
CA TRP A 170 -4.40 -8.56 -0.25
C TRP A 170 -4.10 -7.61 -1.42
N THR A 171 -2.85 -7.17 -1.57
CA THR A 171 -2.43 -6.30 -2.67
C THR A 171 -2.68 -6.94 -4.04
N LEU A 172 -2.36 -8.22 -4.22
CA LEU A 172 -2.63 -8.94 -5.46
C LEU A 172 -4.12 -8.90 -5.82
N LEU A 173 -5.00 -9.14 -4.84
CA LEU A 173 -6.45 -9.12 -5.05
C LEU A 173 -6.94 -7.74 -5.46
N GLN A 174 -6.39 -6.66 -4.87
CA GLN A 174 -6.68 -5.29 -5.26
C GLN A 174 -6.21 -4.98 -6.69
N GLY A 175 -5.02 -5.46 -7.08
CA GLY A 175 -4.53 -5.33 -8.46
C GLY A 175 -5.47 -6.02 -9.47
N LEU A 176 -5.90 -7.24 -9.15
CA LEU A 176 -6.85 -8.02 -9.96
C LEU A 176 -8.29 -7.46 -9.93
N GLU A 177 -8.60 -6.54 -9.03
CA GLU A 177 -9.87 -5.79 -9.00
C GLU A 177 -9.85 -4.55 -9.90
N GLY A 178 -8.73 -4.24 -10.55
CA GLY A 178 -8.61 -3.11 -11.48
C GLY A 178 -7.52 -2.12 -11.11
N LEU A 179 -6.98 -2.16 -9.88
CA LEU A 179 -5.94 -1.19 -9.49
C LEU A 179 -4.60 -1.40 -10.22
N ALA A 180 -4.41 -2.57 -10.85
CA ALA A 180 -3.27 -2.83 -11.71
C ALA A 180 -3.55 -2.55 -13.20
N ASP A 181 -4.78 -2.21 -13.60
CA ASP A 181 -5.13 -1.85 -14.99
C ASP A 181 -4.67 -0.42 -15.27
N THR A 182 -3.37 -0.27 -15.54
CA THR A 182 -2.75 1.06 -15.63
C THR A 182 -3.14 1.84 -16.88
N ASP A 183 -3.59 1.15 -17.92
CA ASP A 183 -4.01 1.73 -19.19
C ASP A 183 -5.53 1.72 -19.41
N ASN A 184 -6.30 1.22 -18.43
CA ASN A 184 -7.76 1.14 -18.42
C ASN A 184 -8.32 0.39 -19.63
N ASN A 185 -7.61 -0.65 -20.09
CA ASN A 185 -8.04 -1.44 -21.24
C ASN A 185 -9.02 -2.58 -20.87
N GLY A 186 -9.35 -2.72 -19.58
CA GLY A 186 -10.26 -3.75 -19.05
C GLY A 186 -9.59 -5.11 -18.82
N TYR A 187 -8.26 -5.17 -18.94
CA TYR A 187 -7.45 -6.35 -18.70
C TYR A 187 -6.30 -6.00 -17.75
N VAL A 188 -5.89 -6.99 -16.97
CA VAL A 188 -4.70 -6.91 -16.13
C VAL A 188 -3.73 -7.99 -16.56
N THR A 189 -2.54 -7.56 -16.96
CA THR A 189 -1.44 -8.45 -17.30
C THR A 189 -0.63 -8.86 -16.07
N ALA A 190 0.09 -9.98 -16.14
CA ALA A 190 0.99 -10.37 -15.06
C ALA A 190 2.14 -9.37 -14.88
N SER A 191 2.59 -8.71 -15.96
CA SER A 191 3.56 -7.62 -15.88
C SER A 191 3.03 -6.39 -15.14
N GLU A 192 1.77 -6.03 -15.35
CA GLU A 192 1.10 -4.98 -14.59
C GLU A 192 0.94 -5.34 -13.12
N LEU A 193 0.55 -6.59 -12.81
CA LEU A 193 0.53 -7.08 -11.43
C LEU A 193 1.91 -6.99 -10.78
N GLY A 194 2.97 -7.38 -11.48
CA GLY A 194 4.34 -7.23 -10.98
C GLY A 194 4.71 -5.77 -10.69
N THR A 195 4.30 -4.85 -11.57
CA THR A 195 4.54 -3.40 -11.43
C THR A 195 3.75 -2.79 -10.28
N TYR A 196 2.52 -3.25 -10.06
CA TYR A 196 1.65 -2.76 -9.00
C TYR A 196 2.01 -3.35 -7.62
N VAL A 197 2.17 -4.67 -7.53
CA VAL A 197 2.31 -5.39 -6.25
C VAL A 197 3.62 -5.05 -5.55
N ALA A 198 4.74 -5.00 -6.28
CA ALA A 198 6.06 -4.79 -5.66
C ALA A 198 6.18 -3.50 -4.83
N PRO A 199 5.89 -2.29 -5.37
CA PRO A 199 5.99 -1.04 -4.61
C PRO A 199 4.93 -0.93 -3.50
N VAL A 200 3.73 -1.46 -3.71
CA VAL A 200 2.66 -1.40 -2.71
C VAL A 200 2.98 -2.29 -1.53
N VAL A 201 3.39 -3.55 -1.75
CA VAL A 201 3.76 -4.43 -0.63
C VAL A 201 4.97 -3.89 0.14
N SER A 202 5.98 -3.38 -0.58
CA SER A 202 7.19 -2.80 0.05
C SER A 202 6.90 -1.55 0.90
N SER A 203 5.76 -0.88 0.72
CA SER A 203 5.38 0.28 1.54
C SER A 203 4.63 -0.09 2.82
N TYR A 204 4.07 -1.30 2.89
CA TYR A 204 3.31 -1.81 4.04
C TYR A 204 4.03 -2.91 4.83
N ALA A 205 5.03 -3.56 4.24
CA ALA A 205 5.79 -4.63 4.86
C ALA A 205 7.26 -4.61 4.42
N ASP A 206 8.14 -5.15 5.27
CA ASP A 206 9.51 -5.51 4.89
C ASP A 206 9.48 -6.76 4.01
N GLN A 207 8.97 -6.61 2.79
CA GLN A 207 8.80 -7.64 1.79
C GLN A 207 9.20 -7.08 0.43
N THR A 208 9.99 -7.83 -0.34
CA THR A 208 10.42 -7.44 -1.69
C THR A 208 9.84 -8.39 -2.75
N PRO A 209 8.56 -8.21 -3.17
CA PRO A 209 8.01 -9.05 -4.21
C PRO A 209 8.84 -9.04 -5.47
N ALA A 210 9.06 -10.22 -6.04
CA ALA A 210 9.81 -10.39 -7.27
C ALA A 210 8.91 -10.92 -8.38
N PHE A 211 8.96 -10.26 -9.53
CA PHE A 211 8.33 -10.68 -10.77
C PHE A 211 9.39 -11.06 -11.81
N GLY A 212 9.13 -12.09 -12.59
CA GLY A 212 9.98 -12.41 -13.74
C GLY A 212 9.48 -13.54 -14.60
N ASN A 213 10.26 -13.84 -15.64
CA ASN A 213 10.01 -14.93 -16.56
C ASN A 213 10.79 -16.19 -16.18
N LEU A 214 10.10 -17.33 -16.29
CA LEU A 214 10.67 -18.67 -16.24
C LEU A 214 11.18 -19.11 -17.62
N MET A 215 11.97 -20.19 -17.67
CA MET A 215 12.48 -20.72 -18.92
C MET A 215 11.35 -21.11 -19.87
N GLY A 216 11.52 -20.81 -21.15
CA GLY A 216 10.54 -21.09 -22.20
C GLY A 216 9.46 -20.03 -22.38
N SER A 217 9.48 -18.94 -21.60
CA SER A 217 8.74 -17.72 -21.93
C SER A 217 9.29 -17.11 -23.24
N ARG A 218 8.42 -16.61 -24.11
CA ARG A 218 8.78 -16.03 -25.42
C ARG A 218 8.16 -14.66 -25.64
N GLY A 219 8.17 -13.81 -24.61
CA GLY A 219 7.64 -12.43 -24.69
C GLY A 219 6.11 -12.36 -24.77
N GLY A 220 5.42 -13.42 -24.35
CA GLY A 220 3.99 -13.35 -24.06
C GLY A 220 3.74 -12.85 -22.64
N ASP A 221 2.48 -12.57 -22.34
CA ASP A 221 2.03 -12.11 -21.02
C ASP A 221 0.75 -12.82 -20.63
N PHE A 222 0.63 -13.20 -19.36
CA PHE A 222 -0.58 -13.78 -18.80
C PHE A 222 -1.61 -12.67 -18.57
N VAL A 223 -2.85 -12.89 -19.00
CA VAL A 223 -3.89 -11.85 -18.96
C VAL A 223 -5.11 -12.30 -18.16
N PHE A 224 -5.56 -11.43 -17.26
CA PHE A 224 -6.84 -11.49 -16.58
C PHE A 224 -7.81 -10.50 -17.23
N LYS A 225 -9.02 -10.95 -17.51
CA LYS A 225 -10.11 -10.05 -17.88
C LYS A 225 -10.74 -9.50 -16.60
N ILE A 226 -10.89 -8.19 -16.52
CA ILE A 226 -11.60 -7.57 -15.41
C ILE A 226 -13.08 -7.50 -15.76
N ASP A 227 -13.91 -7.72 -14.75
CA ASP A 227 -15.35 -7.47 -14.86
C ASP A 227 -15.58 -5.96 -14.74
N ALA A 228 -15.74 -5.29 -15.89
CA ALA A 228 -15.91 -3.85 -15.98
C ALA A 228 -17.11 -3.35 -15.15
N ASP A 229 -18.15 -4.17 -14.99
CA ASP A 229 -19.32 -3.83 -14.17
C ASP A 229 -18.97 -3.86 -12.67
N ALA A 230 -18.13 -4.80 -12.26
CA ALA A 230 -17.63 -4.86 -10.87
C ALA A 230 -16.72 -3.67 -10.56
N VAL A 231 -15.85 -3.26 -11.49
CA VAL A 231 -15.00 -2.06 -11.34
C VAL A 231 -15.84 -0.80 -11.25
N ALA A 232 -16.84 -0.66 -12.12
CA ALA A 232 -17.76 0.48 -12.09
C ALA A 232 -18.53 0.56 -10.77
N GLN A 233 -18.95 -0.58 -10.21
CA GLN A 233 -19.60 -0.63 -8.91
C GLN A 233 -18.67 -0.26 -7.75
N ILE A 234 -17.43 -0.75 -7.74
CA ILE A 234 -16.43 -0.41 -6.70
C ILE A 234 -16.07 1.07 -6.79
N ASN A 235 -15.82 1.60 -7.99
CA ASN A 235 -15.55 3.03 -8.19
C ASN A 235 -16.74 3.88 -7.73
N LYS A 236 -17.97 3.46 -8.05
CA LYS A 236 -19.16 4.14 -7.56
C LYS A 236 -19.23 4.12 -6.03
N GLN A 237 -18.99 2.97 -5.39
CA GLN A 237 -19.00 2.87 -3.93
C GLN A 237 -17.91 3.75 -3.29
N MET A 238 -16.70 3.78 -3.86
CA MET A 238 -15.63 4.66 -3.38
C MET A 238 -15.99 6.14 -3.52
N VAL A 239 -16.61 6.54 -4.63
CA VAL A 239 -17.08 7.91 -4.84
C VAL A 239 -18.18 8.25 -3.84
N ASP A 240 -19.15 7.34 -3.63
CA ASP A 240 -20.25 7.52 -2.68
C ASP A 240 -19.72 7.63 -1.23
N GLU A 241 -18.76 6.78 -0.83
CA GLU A 241 -18.11 6.84 0.48
C GLU A 241 -17.29 8.13 0.65
N THR A 242 -16.56 8.56 -0.37
CA THR A 242 -15.79 9.82 -0.35
C THR A 242 -16.74 11.03 -0.21
N ALA A 243 -17.83 11.05 -0.97
CA ALA A 243 -18.84 12.09 -0.87
C ALA A 243 -19.51 12.11 0.51
N SER A 244 -19.76 10.95 1.12
CA SER A 244 -20.28 10.85 2.48
C SER A 244 -19.31 11.43 3.51
N ILE A 245 -18.01 11.12 3.40
CA ILE A 245 -16.96 11.65 4.28
C ILE A 245 -16.83 13.17 4.11
N GLU A 246 -16.88 13.69 2.89
CA GLU A 246 -16.83 15.12 2.61
C GLU A 246 -18.03 15.86 3.20
N ALA A 247 -19.24 15.30 3.06
CA ALA A 247 -20.45 15.85 3.65
C ALA A 247 -20.40 15.87 5.18
N GLU A 248 -19.88 14.80 5.80
CA GLU A 248 -19.69 14.75 7.26
C GLU A 248 -18.65 15.77 7.73
N LEU A 249 -17.55 15.93 6.98
CA LEU A 249 -16.52 16.93 7.27
C LEU A 249 -17.07 18.37 7.17
N GLU A 250 -17.92 18.64 6.18
CA GLU A 250 -18.58 19.94 6.01
C GLU A 250 -19.58 20.20 7.14
N ALA A 251 -20.39 19.22 7.52
CA ALA A 251 -21.29 19.32 8.67
C ALA A 251 -20.53 19.60 9.98
N LEU A 252 -19.41 18.90 10.20
CA LEU A 252 -18.55 19.10 11.36
C LEU A 252 -17.92 20.50 11.36
N ARG A 253 -17.47 20.98 10.18
CA ARG A 253 -16.94 22.34 9.99
C ARG A 253 -18.00 23.39 10.34
N ASN A 254 -19.21 23.25 9.83
CA ASN A 254 -20.31 24.19 10.07
C ASN A 254 -20.70 24.23 11.56
N ASN A 255 -20.82 23.06 12.20
CA ASN A 255 -21.09 22.97 13.63
C ASN A 255 -19.97 23.63 14.45
N THR A 256 -18.71 23.36 14.10
CA THR A 256 -17.55 23.99 14.76
C THR A 256 -17.57 25.51 14.61
N GLN A 257 -17.89 26.03 13.41
CA GLN A 257 -18.01 27.47 13.18
C GLN A 257 -19.13 28.10 14.01
N ALA A 258 -20.29 27.45 14.11
CA ALA A 258 -21.40 27.91 14.94
C ALA A 258 -21.02 27.97 16.42
N ILE A 259 -20.34 26.94 16.94
CA ILE A 259 -19.84 26.90 18.33
C ILE A 259 -18.83 28.02 18.58
N VAL A 260 -17.90 28.24 17.65
CA VAL A 260 -16.89 29.32 17.78
C VAL A 260 -17.55 30.71 17.74
N LYS A 261 -18.50 30.93 16.82
CA LYS A 261 -19.27 32.18 16.74
C LYS A 261 -20.00 32.45 18.05
N ARG A 262 -20.71 31.44 18.57
CA ARG A 262 -21.43 31.54 19.85
C ARG A 262 -20.50 31.87 21.02
N ARG A 263 -19.32 31.24 21.06
CA ARG A 263 -18.31 31.53 22.08
C ARG A 263 -17.79 32.97 21.99
N LEU A 264 -17.58 33.49 20.79
CA LEU A 264 -17.12 34.85 20.58
C LEU A 264 -18.19 35.87 21.03
N GLU A 265 -19.45 35.64 20.67
CA GLU A 265 -20.60 36.45 21.12
C GLU A 265 -20.66 36.52 22.65
N LEU A 266 -20.50 35.37 23.33
CA LEU A 266 -20.48 35.30 24.79
C LEU A 266 -19.27 36.03 25.40
N GLN A 267 -18.10 35.99 24.77
CA GLN A 267 -16.92 36.72 25.22
C GLN A 267 -17.12 38.24 25.13
N VAL A 268 -17.67 38.72 24.00
CA VAL A 268 -17.98 40.14 23.82
C VAL A 268 -19.01 40.61 24.84
N ALA A 269 -20.08 39.83 25.06
CA ALA A 269 -21.09 40.15 26.06
C ALA A 269 -20.50 40.20 27.50
N LEU A 270 -19.59 39.28 27.83
CA LEU A 270 -18.89 39.26 29.11
C LEU A 270 -17.99 40.49 29.30
N GLU A 271 -17.27 40.90 28.24
CA GLU A 271 -16.38 42.06 28.27
C GLU A 271 -17.16 43.37 28.39
N GLN A 272 -18.28 43.50 27.67
CA GLN A 272 -19.21 44.61 27.82
C GLN A 272 -19.78 44.68 29.24
N ALA A 273 -20.23 43.55 29.81
CA ALA A 273 -20.73 43.50 31.18
C ALA A 273 -19.67 43.88 32.22
N ARG A 274 -18.40 43.50 32.01
CA ARG A 274 -17.28 43.91 32.87
C ARG A 274 -17.02 45.40 32.79
N SER A 275 -16.95 45.95 31.58
CA SER A 275 -16.73 47.38 31.35
C SER A 275 -17.85 48.25 31.90
N ALA A 276 -19.10 47.75 31.92
CA ALA A 276 -20.24 48.42 32.53
C ALA A 276 -20.24 48.38 34.07
N SER A 277 -19.38 47.55 34.70
CA SER A 277 -19.28 47.40 36.15
C SER A 277 -18.05 48.09 36.78
N GLU A 278 -17.11 48.59 35.98
CA GLU A 278 -15.91 49.28 36.45
C GLU A 278 -16.10 50.82 36.43
N ALA A 279 -15.98 51.46 37.60
CA ALA A 279 -15.93 52.92 37.75
C ALA A 279 -14.59 53.49 37.20
N PRO A 280 -14.56 54.75 36.72
CA PRO A 280 -13.45 55.26 35.91
C PRO A 280 -12.20 55.53 36.76
N VAL A 281 -11.05 55.01 36.31
CA VAL A 281 -9.74 55.42 36.82
C VAL A 281 -9.00 56.19 35.73
N THR A 282 -8.59 57.40 36.09
CA THR A 282 -7.88 58.41 35.29
C THR A 282 -6.49 57.97 34.81
N GLU A 283 -6.18 58.32 33.55
CA GLU A 283 -4.87 58.25 32.91
C GLU A 283 -3.80 59.09 33.62
N VAL A 284 -2.57 58.54 33.68
CA VAL A 284 -1.34 59.33 33.56
C VAL A 284 -0.34 58.56 32.69
N ALA A 285 0.06 59.18 31.58
CA ALA A 285 1.08 58.70 30.66
C ALA A 285 2.50 58.77 31.24
N LYS A 286 3.39 57.85 30.83
CA LYS A 286 4.82 58.08 30.57
C LYS A 286 5.46 56.95 29.75
N ALA A 287 6.46 57.31 28.95
CA ALA A 287 6.90 56.67 27.71
C ALA A 287 8.00 55.57 27.83
N THR A 288 7.89 54.56 26.95
CA THR A 288 8.87 53.77 26.12
C THR A 288 10.24 53.27 26.67
N PRO A 289 10.78 52.14 26.14
CA PRO A 289 11.66 52.20 24.95
C PRO A 289 11.43 51.14 23.83
N PHE A 290 11.75 51.56 22.59
CA PHE A 290 12.15 50.78 21.39
C PHE A 290 11.18 49.76 20.74
N LYS A 291 10.40 50.24 19.75
CA LYS A 291 9.82 49.41 18.66
C LYS A 291 10.93 49.04 17.65
N LYS A 292 11.36 47.77 17.62
CA LYS A 292 12.11 47.21 16.48
C LYS A 292 11.32 47.37 15.17
N THR A 293 12.01 47.63 14.08
CA THR A 293 11.43 47.77 12.73
C THR A 293 10.70 46.49 12.31
N SER A 294 9.77 46.58 11.34
CA SER A 294 9.04 45.42 10.80
C SER A 294 9.97 44.33 10.25
N GLU A 295 11.09 44.73 9.65
CA GLU A 295 12.09 43.83 9.07
C GLU A 295 12.84 43.01 10.13
N ASP A 296 13.22 43.63 11.26
CA ASP A 296 13.89 42.93 12.35
C ASP A 296 13.00 41.85 12.98
N ARG A 297 11.69 42.11 13.11
CA ARG A 297 10.72 41.13 13.61
C ARG A 297 10.57 39.93 12.66
N ILE A 298 10.56 40.18 11.35
CA ILE A 298 10.47 39.13 10.33
C ILE A 298 11.73 38.28 10.31
N LYS A 299 12.92 38.91 10.40
CA LYS A 299 14.20 38.21 10.47
C LYS A 299 14.29 37.33 11.72
N GLN A 300 13.95 37.88 12.87
CA GLN A 300 13.92 37.13 14.14
C GLN A 300 12.91 35.98 14.11
N ALA A 301 11.75 36.14 13.49
CA ALA A 301 10.78 35.06 13.29
C ALA A 301 11.35 33.93 12.41
N SER A 302 12.11 34.27 11.36
CA SER A 302 12.78 33.30 10.49
C SER A 302 13.86 32.48 11.22
N GLU A 303 14.67 33.15 12.05
CA GLU A 303 15.70 32.49 12.89
C GLU A 303 15.09 31.53 13.91
N LEU A 304 13.98 31.93 14.54
CA LEU A 304 13.22 31.07 15.45
C LEU A 304 12.59 29.88 14.72
N ASN A 305 12.09 30.07 13.50
CA ASN A 305 11.57 28.99 12.67
C ASN A 305 12.68 27.97 12.29
N ALA A 306 13.87 28.43 11.91
CA ALA A 306 15.01 27.56 11.64
C ALA A 306 15.45 26.76 12.88
N SER A 307 15.48 27.42 14.04
CA SER A 307 15.80 26.78 15.33
C SER A 307 14.77 25.72 15.72
N ALA A 308 13.48 26.03 15.52
CA ALA A 308 12.39 25.12 15.79
C ALA A 308 12.43 23.87 14.91
N LEU A 309 12.72 24.01 13.60
CA LEU A 309 12.94 22.88 12.68
C LEU A 309 14.10 21.97 13.13
N LYS A 310 15.18 22.56 13.66
CA LYS A 310 16.31 21.78 14.21
C LYS A 310 15.86 20.96 15.44
N TYR A 311 15.11 21.57 16.35
CA TYR A 311 14.54 20.85 17.49
C TYR A 311 13.55 19.76 17.06
N PHE A 312 12.75 20.02 16.03
CA PHE A 312 11.79 19.07 15.49
C PHE A 312 12.49 17.83 14.89
N LYS A 313 13.53 18.02 14.07
CA LYS A 313 14.36 16.91 13.53
C LYS A 313 15.00 16.06 14.63
N MET A 314 15.31 16.67 15.78
CA MET A 314 15.83 15.97 16.96
C MET A 314 14.73 15.36 17.86
N LYS A 315 13.47 15.33 17.41
CA LYS A 315 12.29 14.87 18.18
C LYS A 315 12.07 15.62 19.51
N LYS A 316 12.61 16.84 19.64
CA LYS A 316 12.44 17.70 20.83
C LYS A 316 11.20 18.59 20.69
N PHE A 317 10.03 17.98 20.57
CA PHE A 317 8.77 18.64 20.19
C PHE A 317 8.35 19.79 21.12
N LYS A 318 8.54 19.66 22.44
CA LYS A 318 8.24 20.75 23.40
C LYS A 318 9.09 22.00 23.17
N LYS A 319 10.37 21.84 22.79
CA LYS A 319 11.28 22.95 22.47
C LYS A 319 10.95 23.56 21.11
N ALA A 320 10.64 22.72 20.14
CA ALA A 320 10.18 23.16 18.82
C ALA A 320 8.88 23.99 18.93
N LYS A 321 7.90 23.52 19.73
CA LYS A 321 6.67 24.25 20.06
C LYS A 321 6.93 25.62 20.66
N ALA A 322 7.80 25.73 21.67
CA ALA A 322 8.10 27.01 22.30
C ALA A 322 8.72 28.01 21.31
N ALA A 323 9.65 27.56 20.46
CA ALA A 323 10.29 28.40 19.46
C ALA A 323 9.31 28.84 18.35
N TRP A 324 8.47 27.92 17.84
CA TRP A 324 7.45 28.26 16.85
C TRP A 324 6.33 29.15 17.41
N LYS A 325 5.95 28.99 18.67
CA LYS A 325 5.00 29.89 19.34
C LYS A 325 5.47 31.34 19.29
N GLU A 326 6.77 31.55 19.55
CA GLU A 326 7.37 32.88 19.53
C GLU A 326 7.58 33.39 18.09
N ALA A 327 7.95 32.52 17.14
CA ALA A 327 8.03 32.86 15.73
C ALA A 327 6.68 33.34 15.17
N VAL A 328 5.59 32.66 15.52
CA VAL A 328 4.22 33.04 15.17
C VAL A 328 3.83 34.38 15.79
N ARG A 329 4.28 34.68 17.03
CA ARG A 329 4.03 35.98 17.67
C ARG A 329 4.68 37.14 16.91
N LEU A 330 5.86 36.90 16.33
CA LEU A 330 6.65 37.90 15.61
C LEU A 330 6.25 38.05 14.13
N ASN A 331 5.83 36.97 13.48
CA ASN A 331 5.36 36.99 12.10
C ASN A 331 4.10 36.10 11.92
N PRO A 332 2.93 36.56 12.38
CA PRO A 332 1.70 35.77 12.38
C PRO A 332 1.09 35.54 10.99
N TYR A 333 1.60 36.22 9.96
CA TYR A 333 1.13 36.16 8.57
C TYR A 333 2.06 35.33 7.67
N ASN A 334 3.05 34.62 8.24
CA ASN A 334 3.85 33.69 7.46
C ASN A 334 3.20 32.28 7.51
N PRO A 335 2.67 31.78 6.37
CA PRO A 335 1.93 30.51 6.35
C PRO A 335 2.78 29.31 6.75
N THR A 336 4.07 29.32 6.40
CA THR A 336 5.01 28.25 6.76
C THR A 336 5.22 28.18 8.28
N ILE A 337 5.42 29.31 8.94
CA ILE A 337 5.64 29.36 10.41
C ILE A 337 4.37 28.93 11.15
N VAL A 338 3.20 29.37 10.68
CA VAL A 338 1.89 29.03 11.26
C VAL A 338 1.56 27.55 11.09
N ASN A 339 1.76 26.98 9.89
CA ASN A 339 1.55 25.55 9.64
C ASN A 339 2.52 24.68 10.44
N ASN A 340 3.80 25.08 10.54
CA ASN A 340 4.78 24.35 11.35
C ASN A 340 4.42 24.36 12.84
N TYR A 341 3.87 25.46 13.35
CA TYR A 341 3.37 25.54 14.73
C TYR A 341 2.12 24.66 14.96
N ALA A 342 1.19 24.64 14.00
CA ALA A 342 0.03 23.74 14.05
C ALA A 342 0.47 22.27 14.05
N PHE A 343 1.45 21.92 13.22
CA PHE A 343 1.97 20.57 13.10
C PHE A 343 2.65 20.06 14.38
N VAL A 344 3.45 20.90 15.05
CA VAL A 344 4.08 20.47 16.31
C VAL A 344 3.08 20.33 17.47
N LEU A 345 1.96 21.06 17.43
CA LEU A 345 0.87 20.89 18.39
C LEU A 345 0.18 19.54 18.21
N ASP A 346 -0.03 19.12 16.95
CA ASP A 346 -0.59 17.81 16.59
C ASP A 346 0.32 16.65 17.05
N GLN A 347 1.64 16.77 16.84
CA GLN A 347 2.62 15.81 17.35
C GLN A 347 2.72 15.73 18.90
N LEU A 348 2.06 16.64 19.61
CA LEU A 348 1.97 16.68 21.06
C LEU A 348 0.55 16.34 21.57
N ASP A 349 -0.32 15.81 20.71
CA ASP A 349 -1.74 15.51 20.97
C ASP A 349 -2.57 16.74 21.39
N GLU A 350 -2.11 17.95 21.07
CA GLU A 350 -2.83 19.19 21.30
C GLU A 350 -3.76 19.54 20.12
N ASN A 351 -4.49 18.54 19.64
CA ASN A 351 -5.20 18.53 18.35
C ASN A 351 -6.25 19.66 18.26
N LYS A 352 -6.89 20.01 19.39
CA LYS A 352 -7.83 21.14 19.47
C LYS A 352 -7.17 22.50 19.25
N GLU A 353 -5.92 22.66 19.67
CA GLU A 353 -5.17 23.90 19.46
C GLU A 353 -4.55 23.90 18.06
N ALA A 354 -4.01 22.76 17.60
CA ALA A 354 -3.50 22.59 16.24
C ALA A 354 -4.54 22.99 15.17
N LEU A 355 -5.79 22.52 15.32
CA LEU A 355 -6.87 22.83 14.38
C LEU A 355 -7.16 24.34 14.27
N LYS A 356 -7.09 25.10 15.37
CA LYS A 356 -7.27 26.56 15.33
C LYS A 356 -6.21 27.25 14.48
N TRP A 357 -4.98 26.72 14.50
CA TRP A 357 -3.87 27.28 13.75
C TRP A 357 -3.90 26.88 12.27
N TYR A 358 -4.31 25.64 11.93
CA TYR A 358 -4.54 25.24 10.53
C TYR A 358 -5.64 26.07 9.86
N LEU A 359 -6.75 26.31 10.56
CA LEU A 359 -7.88 27.09 10.03
C LEU A 359 -7.59 28.59 9.91
N LYS A 360 -6.51 29.08 10.53
CA LYS A 360 -6.16 30.51 10.52
C LYS A 360 -5.73 31.02 9.14
N PHE A 361 -5.32 30.14 8.22
CA PHE A 361 -4.85 30.50 6.88
C PHE A 361 -5.81 30.14 5.72
N HIS A 362 -6.85 29.34 5.95
CA HIS A 362 -7.89 29.04 4.95
C HIS A 362 -9.01 30.10 4.88
N ARG A 363 -8.73 31.34 5.28
CA ARG A 363 -9.69 32.45 5.34
C ARG A 363 -9.37 33.63 4.42
N PHE A 364 -8.54 33.42 3.39
CA PHE A 364 -8.31 34.38 2.30
C PHE A 364 -8.48 33.70 0.95
#